data_AF-A0A968EWD1-F1
#
_entry.id   AF-A0A968EWD1-F1
#
_cell.length_a   1.000
_cell.length_b   1.000
_cell.length_c   1.000
_cell.angle_alpha   90.00
_cell.angle_beta   90.00
_cell.angle_gamma   90.00
#
_symmetry.space_group_name_H-M   'P 1'
#
loop_
_entity.id
_entity.type
_entity.pdbx_description
1 polymer ?
#
loop_
_entity_poly.entity_id
_entity_poly.type
_entity_poly.pdbx_seq_one_letter_code
_entity_poly.pdbx_strand_id
1 'polypeptide(L)'
;HLVHEVTSPQAFDGLDAAGRTVRRPDLTLATIDHGTPTVDRMLGIRDPLSRRQVETLVANCDRHGITLFGPDDPRNGIVHVIGPEQGITQPG
;
A
#
# COMPACT_ATOMS: atom_id res chain seq x y z
N HIS A 1 7.21 -8.13 3.66
CA HIS A 1 6.39 -7.29 4.57
C HIS A 1 5.24 -6.72 3.76
N LEU A 2 4.02 -6.76 4.30
CA LEU A 2 2.83 -6.27 3.60
C LEU A 2 2.41 -4.94 4.23
N VAL A 3 2.14 -3.94 3.40
CA VAL A 3 1.81 -2.57 3.84
C VAL A 3 0.53 -2.08 3.16
N HIS A 4 -0.15 -1.12 3.78
CA HIS A 4 -1.43 -0.58 3.32
C HIS A 4 -1.63 0.88 3.77
N GLU A 5 -2.61 1.55 3.19
CA GLU A 5 -2.80 3.00 3.20
C GLU A 5 -3.14 3.60 4.56
N VAL A 6 -3.61 2.80 5.52
CA VAL A 6 -4.07 3.32 6.82
C VAL A 6 -2.91 3.50 7.79
N THR A 7 -2.04 2.49 7.93
CA THR A 7 -1.01 2.46 8.98
C THR A 7 0.38 2.78 8.46
N SER A 8 0.65 2.48 7.19
CA SER A 8 2.00 2.53 6.64
C SER A 8 2.54 3.95 6.43
N PRO A 9 1.71 4.98 6.10
CA PRO A 9 2.18 6.37 6.08
C PRO A 9 2.92 6.79 7.35
N GLN A 10 2.38 6.48 8.54
CA GLN A 10 3.04 6.81 9.81
C GLN A 10 4.38 6.08 9.97
N ALA A 11 4.48 4.83 9.50
CA ALA A 11 5.73 4.08 9.55
C ALA A 11 6.80 4.68 8.63
N PHE A 12 6.42 5.14 7.43
CA PHE A 12 7.32 5.85 6.52
C PHE A 12 7.78 7.19 7.09
N ASP A 13 6.88 7.99 7.68
CA ASP A 13 7.24 9.24 8.36
C ASP A 13 8.28 9.00 9.46
N GLY A 14 8.13 7.90 10.22
CA GLY A 14 9.09 7.50 11.24
C GLY A 14 10.47 7.10 10.68
N LEU A 15 10.51 6.48 9.49
CA LEU A 15 11.76 6.19 8.79
C LEU A 15 12.44 7.48 8.34
N ASP A 16 11.69 8.39 7.73
CA ASP A 16 12.22 9.65 7.21
C ASP A 16 12.72 10.56 8.33
N ALA A 17 11.96 10.68 9.43
CA ALA A 17 12.38 11.44 10.61
C ALA A 17 13.67 10.88 11.24
N ALA A 18 13.91 9.58 11.11
CA ALA A 18 15.13 8.92 11.55
C ALA A 18 16.25 8.92 10.49
N GLY A 19 16.03 9.48 9.30
CA GLY A 19 16.99 9.44 8.18
C GLY A 19 17.26 8.02 7.67
N ARG A 20 16.28 7.12 7.78
CA ARG A 20 16.39 5.70 7.42
C ARG A 20 15.60 5.40 6.16
N THR A 21 16.06 4.41 5.42
CA THR A 21 15.34 3.85 4.28
C THR A 21 14.73 2.49 4.63
N VAL A 22 13.76 2.06 3.82
CA VAL A 22 13.21 0.70 3.89
C VAL A 22 14.34 -0.29 3.60
N ARG A 23 14.56 -1.24 4.52
CA ARG A 23 15.71 -2.16 4.46
C ARG A 23 15.66 -3.13 3.27
N ARG A 24 14.47 -3.61 2.92
CA ARG A 24 14.21 -4.59 1.86
C ARG A 24 12.97 -4.19 1.06
N PRO A 25 13.06 -3.17 0.20
CA PRO A 25 11.93 -2.75 -0.62
C PRO A 25 11.49 -3.87 -1.59
N ASP A 26 12.45 -4.71 -2.03
CA ASP A 26 12.22 -5.90 -2.85
C ASP A 26 11.41 -7.01 -2.16
N LEU A 27 11.37 -7.02 -0.83
CA LEU A 27 10.53 -7.92 -0.03
C LEU A 27 9.34 -7.19 0.61
N THR A 28 9.04 -5.97 0.15
CA THR A 28 7.91 -5.19 0.65
C THR A 28 6.90 -4.99 -0.46
N LEU A 29 5.63 -5.24 -0.17
CA LEU A 29 4.53 -5.11 -1.12
C LEU A 29 3.42 -4.28 -0.49
N ALA A 30 2.91 -3.30 -1.23
CA ALA A 30 1.81 -2.44 -0.84
C ALA A 30 0.51 -2.81 -1.57
N THR A 31 -0.62 -2.64 -0.90
CA THR A 31 -1.96 -2.71 -1.49
C THR A 31 -2.83 -1.58 -0.95
N ILE A 32 -3.98 -1.35 -1.60
CA ILE A 32 -5.01 -0.42 -1.15
C ILE A 32 -6.31 -1.22 -1.00
N ASP A 33 -6.77 -1.40 0.24
CA ASP A 33 -7.90 -2.28 0.56
C ASP A 33 -8.87 -1.75 1.62
N HIS A 34 -8.57 -0.64 2.29
CA HIS A 34 -9.41 -0.02 3.33
C HIS A 34 -10.16 1.24 2.85
N GLY A 35 -9.54 2.03 1.97
CA GLY A 35 -10.05 3.32 1.46
C GLY A 35 -10.69 3.22 0.08
N THR A 36 -10.76 2.02 -0.50
CA THR A 36 -11.34 1.80 -1.83
C THR A 36 -12.88 1.82 -1.77
N PRO A 37 -13.56 2.70 -2.53
CA PRO A 37 -15.02 2.74 -2.54
C PRO A 37 -15.60 1.44 -3.10
N THR A 38 -16.72 0.99 -2.53
CA THR A 38 -17.45 -0.21 -2.97
C THR A 38 -18.43 0.08 -4.11
N VAL A 39 -18.90 1.33 -4.21
CA VAL A 39 -19.81 1.82 -5.26
C VAL A 39 -19.13 2.93 -6.06
N ASP A 40 -19.50 3.06 -7.34
CA ASP A 40 -19.02 4.12 -8.24
C ASP A 40 -17.49 4.28 -8.29
N ARG A 41 -16.73 3.16 -8.29
CA ARG A 41 -15.25 3.18 -8.33
C ARG A 41 -14.67 4.05 -9.44
N MET A 42 -15.35 4.13 -10.59
CA MET A 42 -14.97 4.97 -11.72
C MET A 42 -14.93 6.48 -11.38
N LEU A 43 -15.62 6.91 -10.32
CA LEU A 43 -15.61 8.29 -9.84
C LEU A 43 -14.45 8.57 -8.86
N GLY A 44 -13.60 7.58 -8.58
CA GLY A 44 -12.48 7.68 -7.66
C GLY A 44 -12.88 7.75 -6.18
N ILE A 45 -11.88 7.99 -5.32
CA ILE A 45 -12.07 8.07 -3.87
C ILE A 45 -12.60 9.48 -3.52
N ARG A 46 -13.87 9.58 -3.11
CA ARG A 46 -14.51 10.86 -2.76
C ARG A 46 -14.20 11.34 -1.35
N ASP A 47 -14.03 10.41 -0.42
CA ASP A 47 -13.67 10.73 0.96
C ASP A 47 -12.27 11.38 0.99
N PRO A 48 -12.13 12.63 1.46
CA PRO A 48 -10.85 13.33 1.44
C PRO A 48 -9.76 12.65 2.29
N LEU A 49 -10.15 11.99 3.39
CA LEU A 49 -9.20 11.30 4.27
C LEU A 49 -8.68 10.03 3.59
N SER A 50 -9.56 9.18 3.07
CA SER A 50 -9.18 7.99 2.31
C SER A 50 -8.34 8.35 1.10
N ARG A 51 -8.70 9.41 0.36
CA ARG A 51 -7.91 9.89 -0.78
C ARG A 51 -6.50 10.25 -0.35
N ARG A 52 -6.36 11.06 0.71
CA ARG A 52 -5.06 11.48 1.24
C ARG A 52 -4.21 10.29 1.68
N GLN A 53 -4.81 9.31 2.34
CA GLN A 53 -4.13 8.07 2.77
C GLN A 53 -3.55 7.32 1.56
N VAL A 54 -4.36 7.13 0.52
CA VAL A 54 -3.94 6.46 -0.72
C VAL A 54 -2.84 7.24 -1.45
N GLU A 55 -3.02 8.55 -1.66
CA GLU A 55 -2.01 9.41 -2.29
C GLU A 55 -0.68 9.38 -1.52
N THR A 56 -0.75 9.38 -0.18
CA THR A 56 0.43 9.30 0.68
C THR A 56 1.13 7.95 0.54
N LEU A 57 0.39 6.84 0.50
CA LEU A 57 0.97 5.52 0.27
C LEU A 57 1.66 5.43 -1.10
N VAL A 58 1.02 5.93 -2.17
CA VAL A 58 1.58 5.96 -3.52
C VAL A 58 2.91 6.70 -3.53
N ALA A 59 2.94 7.93 -3.01
CA ALA A 59 4.16 8.74 -2.96
C ALA A 59 5.28 8.07 -2.14
N ASN A 60 4.93 7.40 -1.03
CA ASN A 60 5.90 6.66 -0.23
C ASN A 60 6.44 5.43 -0.99
N CYS A 61 5.58 4.71 -1.71
CA CYS A 61 6.00 3.57 -2.51
C CYS A 61 6.95 3.97 -3.62
N ASP A 62 6.67 5.07 -4.33
CA ASP A 62 7.56 5.66 -5.34
C ASP A 62 8.90 6.09 -4.73
N ARG A 63 8.87 6.76 -3.57
CA ARG A 63 10.08 7.24 -2.87
C ARG A 63 10.97 6.09 -2.38
N HIS A 64 10.38 5.00 -1.89
CA HIS A 64 11.11 3.88 -1.31
C HIS A 64 11.32 2.70 -2.27
N GLY A 65 10.84 2.78 -3.52
CA GLY A 65 10.95 1.71 -4.51
C GLY A 65 10.17 0.46 -4.16
N ILE A 66 9.01 0.62 -3.51
CA ILE A 66 8.12 -0.48 -3.10
C ILE A 66 7.11 -0.75 -4.21
N THR A 67 6.88 -2.04 -4.51
CA THR A 67 5.81 -2.42 -5.44
C THR A 67 4.45 -2.14 -4.82
N LEU A 68 3.56 -1.48 -5.56
CA LEU A 68 2.19 -1.19 -5.16
C LEU A 68 1.20 -1.85 -6.14
N PHE A 69 0.31 -2.69 -5.63
CA PHE A 69 -0.88 -3.10 -6.36
C PHE A 69 -1.98 -2.06 -6.13
N GLY A 70 -2.01 -1.07 -7.03
CA GLY A 70 -2.97 0.03 -7.01
C GLY A 70 -4.39 -0.39 -7.40
N PRO A 71 -5.41 0.50 -7.32
CA PRO A 71 -6.81 0.12 -7.50
C PRO A 71 -7.15 -0.47 -8.87
N ASP A 72 -6.37 -0.12 -9.90
CA ASP A 72 -6.52 -0.61 -11.27
C ASP A 72 -5.62 -1.82 -11.59
N ASP A 73 -4.79 -2.27 -10.64
CA ASP A 73 -3.97 -3.48 -10.81
C ASP A 73 -4.84 -4.72 -10.59
N PRO A 74 -4.88 -5.70 -11.53
CA PRO A 74 -5.68 -6.91 -11.37
C PRO A 74 -5.27 -7.77 -10.16
N ARG A 75 -4.09 -7.55 -9.57
CA ARG A 75 -3.61 -8.23 -8.37
C ARG A 75 -3.98 -7.50 -7.07
N ASN A 76 -4.61 -6.33 -7.16
CA ASN A 76 -5.07 -5.59 -5.99
C ASN A 76 -6.17 -6.37 -5.25
N GLY A 77 -6.14 -6.28 -3.92
CA GLY A 77 -7.08 -6.95 -3.06
C GLY A 77 -6.72 -6.79 -1.59
N ILE A 78 -7.51 -7.46 -0.74
CA ILE A 78 -7.34 -7.44 0.71
C ILE A 78 -5.93 -7.95 1.06
N VAL A 79 -5.22 -7.21 1.91
CA VAL A 79 -3.78 -7.43 2.19
C VAL A 79 -3.46 -8.88 2.58
N HIS A 80 -4.33 -9.51 3.38
CA HIS A 80 -4.15 -10.89 3.85
C HIS A 80 -4.56 -11.97 2.82
N VAL A 81 -5.25 -11.59 1.75
CA VAL A 81 -5.64 -12.49 0.65
C VAL A 81 -4.57 -12.47 -0.45
N ILE A 82 -4.14 -11.27 -0.86
CA ILE A 82 -3.17 -11.14 -1.96
C ILE A 82 -1.79 -11.70 -1.62
N GLY A 83 -1.40 -11.68 -0.35
CA GLY A 83 -0.08 -12.17 0.07
C GLY A 83 0.12 -13.64 -0.31
N PRO A 84 -0.76 -14.56 0.14
CA PRO A 84 -0.75 -15.95 -0.30
C PRO A 84 -1.04 -16.13 -1.80
N GLU A 85 -2.03 -15.42 -2.36
CA GLU A 85 -2.45 -15.58 -3.75
C GLU A 85 -1.33 -15.29 -4.75
N GLN A 86 -0.51 -14.27 -4.46
CA GLN A 86 0.61 -13.85 -5.31
C GLN A 86 1.92 -14.56 -4.95
N GLY A 87 1.88 -15.56 -4.06
CA GLY A 87 3.06 -16.30 -3.62
C GLY A 87 4.07 -15.46 -2.82
N ILE A 88 3.67 -14.31 -2.28
CA ILE A 88 4.50 -13.42 -1.47
C ILE A 88 4.68 -13.99 -0.06
N THR A 89 3.64 -14.68 0.43
CA THR A 89 3.72 -15.48 1.65
C THR A 89 4.01 -16.93 1.27
N GLN A 90 5.07 -17.50 1.84
CA GLN A 90 5.54 -18.86 1.59
C GLN A 90 5.69 -19.60 2.93
N PRO A 91 5.59 -20.94 2.96
CA PRO A 91 5.96 -21.72 4.15
C PRO A 91 7.40 -21.43 4.59
N GLY A 92 7.61 -21.17 5.88
CA GLY A 92 8.93 -20.88 6.47
C GLY A 92 8.84 -20.45 7.93
#